data_AF-C2KL00-F1
#
_entry.id   AF-C2KL00-F1
#
_cell.length_a   1.000
_cell.length_b   1.000
_cell.length_c   1.000
_cell.angle_alpha   90.00
_cell.angle_beta   90.00
_cell.angle_gamma   90.00
#
_symmetry.space_group_name_H-M   'P 1'
#
loop_
_entity.id
_entity.type
_entity.pdbx_description
1 polymer ?
#
loop_
_entity_poly.entity_id
_entity_poly.type
_entity_poly.pdbx_seq_one_letter_code
_entity_poly.pdbx_strand_id
1 'polypeptide(L)'
;MDFIKRAGLYLRQKIGRTALITLVMSAIMIFVLAGIIIQSAAIQATNSAKNSAGTTVTLSADREKAFASMRKSQSSSSSLSSSSSNAAPAAITMPSVKIKTAEKIAALSNVAGYQYSNSASVNASGFSAVTTSSSSGGGGQGGFDGSSNSGDITISGVSTTAAETNFKSKSYKITSGRGITAADKNTNNVVIESELA
;
A
#
# COMPACT_ATOMS: atom_id res chain seq x y z
N MET A 1 65.90 -8.02 -2.56
CA MET A 1 64.44 -8.22 -2.55
C MET A 1 64.14 -9.67 -2.97
N ASP A 2 64.68 -10.62 -2.22
CA ASP A 2 64.82 -12.01 -2.71
C ASP A 2 63.87 -12.98 -2.02
N PHE A 3 63.16 -12.52 -0.98
CA PHE A 3 62.21 -13.31 -0.21
C PHE A 3 60.98 -13.72 -1.01
N ILE A 4 60.42 -12.83 -1.84
CA ILE A 4 59.24 -13.13 -2.68
C ILE A 4 59.61 -14.14 -3.78
N LYS A 5 60.79 -13.96 -4.41
CA LYS A 5 61.30 -14.91 -5.42
C LYS A 5 61.62 -16.27 -4.82
N ARG A 6 62.24 -16.32 -3.63
CA ARG A 6 62.46 -17.57 -2.89
C ARG A 6 61.14 -18.23 -2.50
N ALA A 7 60.16 -17.47 -2.01
CA ALA A 7 58.85 -18.00 -1.62
C ALA A 7 58.13 -18.67 -2.81
N GLY A 8 58.14 -18.04 -3.99
CA GLY A 8 57.58 -18.62 -5.22
C GLY A 8 58.26 -19.94 -5.64
N LEU A 9 59.59 -20.02 -5.50
CA LEU A 9 60.35 -21.26 -5.76
C LEU A 9 60.03 -22.36 -4.74
N TYR A 10 59.91 -22.01 -3.45
CA TYR A 10 59.51 -22.96 -2.39
C TYR A 10 58.08 -23.50 -2.59
N LEU A 11 57.14 -22.66 -3.03
CA LEU A 11 55.78 -23.07 -3.37
C LEU A 11 55.77 -24.09 -4.52
N ARG A 12 56.62 -23.88 -5.54
CA ARG A 12 56.77 -24.81 -6.67
C ARG A 12 57.40 -26.14 -6.29
N GLN A 13 58.38 -26.14 -5.39
CA GLN A 13 59.13 -27.34 -5.03
C GLN A 13 58.30 -28.35 -4.22
N LYS A 14 57.20 -27.92 -3.58
CA LYS A 14 56.25 -28.76 -2.83
C LYS A 14 54.83 -28.68 -3.40
N ILE A 15 54.70 -28.87 -4.71
CA ILE A 15 53.47 -28.60 -5.49
C ILE A 15 52.20 -29.24 -4.88
N GLY A 16 52.28 -30.50 -4.42
CA GLY A 16 51.11 -31.22 -3.91
C GLY A 16 50.60 -30.69 -2.57
N ARG A 17 51.51 -30.42 -1.62
CA ARG A 17 51.15 -29.85 -0.31
C ARG A 17 50.63 -28.42 -0.45
N THR A 18 51.26 -27.63 -1.32
CA THR A 18 50.81 -26.27 -1.61
C THR A 18 49.42 -26.27 -2.24
N ALA A 19 49.18 -27.08 -3.27
CA ALA A 19 47.89 -27.15 -3.95
C ALA A 19 46.75 -27.56 -3.01
N LEU A 20 46.98 -28.55 -2.14
CA LEU A 20 45.99 -28.98 -1.15
C LEU A 20 45.66 -27.85 -0.17
N ILE A 21 46.67 -27.17 0.39
CA ILE A 21 46.47 -26.04 1.32
C ILE A 21 45.75 -24.87 0.64
N THR A 22 46.12 -24.53 -0.60
CA THR A 22 45.46 -23.46 -1.36
C THR A 22 44.00 -23.78 -1.65
N LEU A 23 43.68 -25.03 -1.99
CA LEU A 23 42.30 -25.47 -2.23
C LEU A 23 41.45 -25.34 -0.97
N VAL A 24 41.94 -25.83 0.18
CA VAL A 24 41.22 -25.73 1.45
C VAL A 24 41.02 -24.27 1.86
N MET A 25 42.04 -23.43 1.72
CA MET A 25 41.95 -22.01 2.06
C MET A 25 40.99 -21.25 1.14
N SER A 26 40.97 -21.57 -0.16
CA SER A 26 40.02 -21.03 -1.12
C SER A 26 38.58 -21.44 -0.77
N ALA A 27 38.35 -22.70 -0.39
CA ALA A 27 37.02 -23.18 0.01
C ALA A 27 36.49 -22.40 1.24
N ILE A 28 37.33 -22.18 2.25
CA ILE A 28 36.96 -21.40 3.44
C ILE A 28 36.64 -19.94 3.06
N MET A 29 37.46 -19.32 2.20
CA MET A 29 37.25 -17.94 1.75
C MET A 29 35.94 -17.76 0.97
N ILE A 30 35.61 -18.70 0.10
CA ILE A 30 34.34 -18.67 -0.66
C ILE A 30 33.15 -18.74 0.31
N PHE A 31 33.24 -19.59 1.34
CA PHE A 31 32.16 -19.74 2.32
C PHE A 31 31.96 -18.47 3.15
N VAL A 32 33.06 -17.85 3.58
CA VAL A 32 33.02 -16.57 4.31
C VAL A 32 32.46 -15.45 3.42
N LEU A 33 32.92 -15.35 2.17
CA LEU A 33 32.46 -14.32 1.24
C LEU A 33 30.97 -14.48 0.93
N ALA A 34 30.50 -15.71 0.74
CA ALA A 34 29.08 -16.01 0.57
C ALA A 34 28.26 -15.55 1.80
N GLY A 35 28.75 -15.81 3.01
CA GLY A 35 28.10 -15.34 4.24
C GLY A 35 27.97 -13.82 4.32
N ILE A 36 29.03 -13.09 3.96
CA ILE A 36 29.03 -11.62 3.94
C ILE A 36 28.09 -11.09 2.84
N ILE A 37 28.07 -11.71 1.66
CA ILE A 37 27.18 -11.34 0.56
C ILE A 37 25.72 -11.52 0.99
N ILE A 38 25.36 -12.68 1.55
CA ILE A 38 24.01 -12.96 2.05
C ILE A 38 23.60 -11.97 3.13
N GLN A 39 24.49 -11.68 4.08
CA GLN A 39 24.23 -10.69 5.13
C GLN A 39 23.99 -9.30 4.53
N SER A 40 24.81 -8.87 3.57
CA SER A 40 24.67 -7.57 2.92
C SER A 40 23.37 -7.46 2.13
N ALA A 41 22.98 -8.52 1.42
CA ALA A 41 21.73 -8.61 0.68
C ALA A 41 20.52 -8.58 1.62
N ALA A 42 20.59 -9.31 2.75
CA ALA A 42 19.54 -9.30 3.77
C ALA A 42 19.36 -7.90 4.36
N ILE A 43 20.45 -7.19 4.69
CA ILE A 43 20.40 -5.81 5.20
C ILE A 43 19.81 -4.86 4.15
N GLN A 44 20.17 -5.00 2.87
CA GLN A 44 19.58 -4.19 1.79
C GLN A 44 18.09 -4.48 1.62
N ALA A 45 17.68 -5.74 1.69
CA ALA A 45 16.27 -6.14 1.62
C ALA A 45 15.47 -5.57 2.80
N THR A 46 16.00 -5.69 4.03
CA THR A 46 15.38 -5.12 5.23
C THR A 46 15.29 -3.59 5.16
N ASN A 47 16.33 -2.90 4.69
CA ASN A 47 16.28 -1.45 4.50
C ASN A 47 15.25 -1.05 3.45
N SER A 48 15.19 -1.78 2.32
CA SER A 48 14.18 -1.54 1.27
C SER A 48 12.77 -1.76 1.78
N ALA A 49 12.54 -2.81 2.58
CA ALA A 49 11.26 -3.09 3.23
C ALA A 49 10.90 -2.03 4.26
N LYS A 50 11.85 -1.61 5.12
CA LYS A 50 11.66 -0.54 6.10
C LYS A 50 11.32 0.79 5.42
N ASN A 51 12.00 1.11 4.33
CA ASN A 51 11.73 2.33 3.57
C ASN A 51 10.36 2.26 2.89
N SER A 52 9.94 1.09 2.40
CA SER A 52 8.62 0.92 1.80
C SER A 52 7.48 0.97 2.84
N ALA A 53 7.68 0.40 4.02
CA ALA A 53 6.69 0.38 5.09
C ALA A 53 6.58 1.69 5.87
N GLY A 54 7.68 2.45 5.99
CA GLY A 54 7.76 3.66 6.82
C GLY A 54 7.50 4.99 6.11
N THR A 55 7.30 4.99 4.78
CA THR A 55 7.21 6.23 3.98
C THR A 55 5.79 6.72 3.71
N THR A 56 4.77 5.88 3.88
CA THR A 56 3.37 6.26 3.63
C THR A 56 2.63 6.42 4.95
N VAL A 57 2.20 7.64 5.26
CA VAL A 57 1.37 7.94 6.43
C VAL A 57 -0.07 8.17 5.96
N THR A 58 -0.99 7.30 6.37
CA THR A 58 -2.41 7.47 6.08
C THR A 58 -3.06 8.29 7.19
N LEU A 59 -3.47 9.52 6.86
CA LEU A 59 -4.24 10.36 7.78
C LEU A 59 -5.73 10.04 7.63
N SER A 60 -6.25 9.21 8.53
CA SER A 60 -7.67 8.88 8.61
C SER A 60 -8.28 9.56 9.82
N ALA A 61 -9.53 10.02 9.70
CA ALA A 61 -10.28 10.46 10.86
C ALA A 61 -10.59 9.27 11.78
N ASP A 62 -10.50 9.49 13.09
CA ASP A 62 -10.78 8.49 14.12
C ASP A 62 -12.27 8.15 14.13
N ARG A 63 -12.65 7.15 13.32
CA ARG A 63 -14.02 6.69 13.18
C ARG A 63 -14.56 6.13 14.49
N GLU A 64 -13.72 5.47 15.30
CA GLU A 64 -14.13 4.86 16.57
C GLU A 64 -14.67 5.90 17.55
N LYS A 65 -13.96 7.02 17.71
CA LYS A 65 -14.43 8.13 18.56
C LYS A 65 -15.67 8.81 18.00
N ALA A 66 -15.78 8.96 16.69
CA ALA A 66 -16.98 9.51 16.07
C ALA A 66 -18.21 8.61 16.26
N PHE A 67 -18.05 7.30 16.10
CA PHE A 67 -19.10 6.32 16.39
C PHE A 67 -19.43 6.27 17.89
N ALA A 68 -18.46 6.42 18.78
CA ALA A 68 -18.73 6.52 20.22
C ALA A 68 -19.54 7.78 20.57
N SER A 69 -19.22 8.94 19.99
CA SER A 69 -19.98 10.18 20.18
C SER A 69 -21.38 10.11 19.57
N MET A 70 -21.53 9.46 18.41
CA MET A 70 -22.83 9.24 17.78
C MET A 70 -23.72 8.29 18.60
N ARG A 71 -23.16 7.18 19.12
CA ARG A 71 -23.86 6.28 20.05
C ARG A 71 -24.31 7.00 21.32
N LYS A 72 -23.47 7.90 21.87
CA LYS A 72 -23.83 8.73 23.03
C LYS A 72 -24.98 9.70 22.70
N SER A 73 -24.92 10.37 21.55
CA SER A 73 -25.98 11.26 21.07
C SER A 73 -27.31 10.53 20.84
N GLN A 74 -27.28 9.31 20.32
CA GLN A 74 -28.47 8.50 20.05
C GLN A 74 -29.05 7.88 21.34
N SER A 75 -28.20 7.57 22.32
CA SER A 75 -28.62 7.14 23.65
C SER A 75 -29.27 8.26 24.48
N SER A 76 -29.01 9.54 24.15
CA SER A 76 -29.67 10.68 24.80
C SER A 76 -31.03 11.03 24.20
N SER A 77 -31.36 10.51 23.01
CA SER A 77 -32.64 10.74 22.33
C SER A 77 -33.61 9.55 22.38
N SER A 78 -33.28 8.48 23.12
CA SER A 78 -34.10 7.27 23.25
C SER A 78 -35.21 7.37 24.32
N SER A 79 -35.50 8.57 24.81
CA SER A 79 -36.73 8.85 25.56
C SER A 79 -37.61 9.74 24.70
N LEU A 80 -38.30 9.15 23.71
CA LEU A 80 -39.67 9.50 23.28
C LEU A 80 -40.03 8.76 21.97
N SER A 81 -41.01 7.87 22.11
CA SER A 81 -41.99 7.41 21.11
C SER A 81 -41.56 6.43 20.02
N SER A 82 -41.86 5.16 20.31
CA SER A 82 -42.48 4.21 19.38
C SER A 82 -43.67 4.83 18.62
N SER A 83 -43.51 5.16 17.34
CA SER A 83 -44.53 5.07 16.28
C SER A 83 -44.16 5.92 15.06
N SER A 84 -44.51 5.42 13.88
CA SER A 84 -44.40 6.04 12.55
C SER A 84 -43.10 5.75 11.77
N SER A 85 -43.24 4.78 10.88
CA SER A 85 -42.42 4.47 9.72
C SER A 85 -42.28 5.69 8.78
N ASN A 86 -41.18 6.44 8.88
CA ASN A 86 -40.54 7.25 7.83
C ASN A 86 -39.39 8.09 8.41
N ALA A 87 -38.55 7.50 9.26
CA ALA A 87 -37.31 8.14 9.67
C ALA A 87 -36.25 7.80 8.64
N ALA A 88 -35.92 8.76 7.75
CA ALA A 88 -34.75 8.66 6.89
C ALA A 88 -33.54 8.27 7.77
N PRO A 89 -32.72 7.27 7.36
CA PRO A 89 -31.55 6.90 8.12
C PRO A 89 -30.71 8.16 8.32
N ALA A 90 -30.47 8.54 9.58
CA ALA A 90 -29.64 9.69 9.91
C ALA A 90 -28.34 9.54 9.13
N ALA A 91 -28.12 10.45 8.16
CA ALA A 91 -27.00 10.36 7.25
C ALA A 91 -25.72 10.23 8.08
N ILE A 92 -25.02 9.09 7.93
CA ILE A 92 -23.78 8.81 8.64
C ILE A 92 -22.73 9.78 8.10
N THR A 93 -22.67 10.98 8.67
CA THR A 93 -21.64 11.98 8.37
C THR A 93 -20.36 11.53 9.07
N MET A 94 -19.54 10.74 8.38
CA MET A 94 -18.22 10.39 8.87
C MET A 94 -17.35 11.64 8.98
N PRO A 95 -16.56 11.79 10.05
CA PRO A 95 -15.62 12.90 10.18
C PRO A 95 -14.67 12.88 8.98
N SER A 96 -14.67 13.97 8.23
CA SER A 96 -13.78 14.14 7.09
C SER A 96 -12.55 14.94 7.51
N VAL A 97 -11.38 14.57 6.97
CA VAL A 97 -10.15 15.33 7.20
C VAL A 97 -10.27 16.67 6.48
N LYS A 98 -10.10 17.78 7.21
CA LYS A 98 -10.11 19.11 6.61
C LYS A 98 -8.95 19.23 5.61
N ILE A 99 -9.27 19.53 4.35
CA ILE A 99 -8.30 19.68 3.25
C ILE A 99 -7.16 20.64 3.63
N LYS A 100 -7.48 21.77 4.28
CA LYS A 100 -6.49 22.75 4.77
C LYS A 100 -5.44 22.17 5.73
N THR A 101 -5.79 21.19 6.56
CA THR A 101 -4.83 20.55 7.47
C THR A 101 -3.91 19.61 6.71
N ALA A 102 -4.46 18.87 5.76
CA ALA A 102 -3.67 18.00 4.87
C ALA A 102 -2.71 18.82 3.99
N GLU A 103 -3.15 19.97 3.46
CA GLU A 103 -2.28 20.89 2.69
C GLU A 103 -1.14 21.45 3.54
N LYS A 104 -1.40 21.81 4.81
CA LYS A 104 -0.35 22.25 5.73
C LYS A 104 0.68 21.16 6.00
N ILE A 105 0.24 19.90 6.11
CA ILE A 105 1.14 18.75 6.31
C ILE A 105 1.94 18.47 5.03
N ALA A 106 1.29 18.57 3.88
CA ALA A 106 1.92 18.41 2.57
C ALA A 106 3.00 19.47 2.28
N ALA A 107 2.87 20.67 2.85
CA ALA A 107 3.83 21.75 2.68
C ALA A 107 5.12 21.59 3.53
N LEU A 108 5.22 20.58 4.40
CA LEU A 108 6.48 20.32 5.13
C LEU A 108 7.55 19.74 4.19
N SER A 109 8.80 20.18 4.36
CA SER A 109 9.96 19.75 3.55
C SER A 109 10.24 18.24 3.60
N ASN A 110 9.73 17.55 4.63
CA ASN A 110 9.94 16.12 4.84
C ASN A 110 8.86 15.27 4.15
N VAL A 111 7.89 15.89 3.46
CA VAL A 111 6.83 15.20 2.72
C VAL A 111 7.15 15.24 1.23
N ALA A 112 7.55 14.09 0.67
CA ALA A 112 7.91 13.99 -0.75
C ALA A 112 6.71 14.10 -1.69
N GLY A 113 5.51 13.83 -1.19
CA GLY A 113 4.27 13.91 -1.96
C GLY A 113 3.06 13.56 -1.10
N TYR A 114 1.88 13.97 -1.56
CA TYR A 114 0.62 13.72 -0.89
C TYR A 114 -0.44 13.36 -1.93
N GLN A 115 -1.42 12.59 -1.52
CA GLN A 115 -2.56 12.20 -2.33
C GLN A 115 -3.81 12.18 -1.47
N TYR A 116 -4.91 12.71 -2.01
CA TYR A 116 -6.23 12.44 -1.45
C TYR A 116 -6.76 11.16 -2.08
N SER A 117 -7.34 10.31 -1.24
CA SER A 117 -8.12 9.16 -1.67
C SER A 117 -9.50 9.26 -1.02
N ASN A 118 -10.54 9.14 -1.83
CA ASN A 118 -11.91 9.01 -1.36
C ASN A 118 -12.58 7.85 -2.09
N SER A 119 -13.40 7.06 -1.42
CA SER A 119 -14.16 5.99 -2.05
C SER A 119 -15.65 6.17 -1.81
N ALA A 120 -16.44 5.91 -2.84
CA ALA A 120 -17.90 5.94 -2.77
C ALA A 120 -18.45 4.77 -3.59
N SER A 121 -19.51 4.13 -3.09
CA SER A 121 -20.26 3.13 -3.85
C SER A 121 -21.47 3.80 -4.48
N VAL A 122 -21.71 3.54 -5.76
CA VAL A 122 -22.84 4.08 -6.54
C VAL A 122 -23.56 2.96 -7.25
N ASN A 123 -24.84 3.17 -7.54
CA ASN A 123 -25.63 2.22 -8.33
C ASN A 123 -25.45 2.50 -9.82
N ALA A 124 -25.43 1.43 -10.62
CA ALA A 124 -25.34 1.53 -12.06
C ALA A 124 -26.66 2.09 -12.61
N SER A 125 -26.56 3.03 -13.55
CA SER A 125 -27.71 3.50 -14.32
C SER A 125 -27.33 3.56 -15.79
N GLY A 126 -28.14 2.94 -16.64
CA GLY A 126 -27.89 2.87 -18.10
C GLY A 126 -27.00 1.71 -18.57
N PHE A 127 -26.54 0.84 -17.68
CA PHE A 127 -25.87 -0.42 -18.02
C PHE A 127 -26.04 -1.46 -16.91
N SER A 128 -25.84 -2.74 -17.24
CA SER A 128 -25.88 -3.84 -16.27
C SER A 128 -24.49 -4.04 -15.67
N ALA A 129 -24.38 -3.89 -14.35
CA ALA A 129 -23.14 -4.22 -13.65
C ALA A 129 -22.91 -5.74 -13.66
N VAL A 130 -21.65 -6.15 -13.82
CA VAL A 130 -21.25 -7.55 -13.72
C VAL A 130 -21.47 -8.01 -12.29
N THR A 131 -22.45 -8.87 -12.07
CA THR A 131 -22.69 -9.47 -10.75
C THR A 131 -21.59 -10.48 -10.46
N THR A 132 -20.58 -10.09 -9.69
CA THR A 132 -19.65 -11.05 -9.11
C THR A 132 -20.35 -11.79 -7.97
N SER A 133 -20.89 -12.97 -8.25
CA SER A 133 -21.24 -13.94 -7.22
C SER A 133 -19.95 -14.54 -6.66
N SER A 134 -19.24 -13.78 -5.81
CA SER A 134 -18.02 -14.27 -5.18
C SER A 134 -18.37 -15.25 -4.05
N SER A 135 -18.31 -16.55 -4.33
CA SER A 135 -18.24 -17.61 -3.32
C SER A 135 -16.79 -17.82 -2.83
N SER A 136 -16.08 -16.74 -2.52
CA SER A 136 -14.70 -16.80 -2.04
C SER A 136 -14.64 -16.44 -0.55
N GLY A 137 -14.62 -17.48 0.29
CA GLY A 137 -14.22 -17.36 1.68
C GLY A 137 -12.76 -16.93 1.79
N GLY A 138 -12.53 -15.86 2.55
CA GLY A 138 -11.19 -15.37 2.91
C GLY A 138 -11.33 -14.39 4.07
N GLY A 139 -10.93 -14.83 5.26
CA GLY A 139 -11.27 -14.21 6.54
C GLY A 139 -10.75 -12.78 6.75
N GLY A 140 -11.67 -11.88 7.10
CA GLY A 140 -11.44 -10.62 7.79
C GLY A 140 -12.46 -10.53 8.92
N GLN A 141 -11.96 -10.41 10.14
CA GLN A 141 -12.67 -10.56 11.40
C GLN A 141 -13.75 -9.48 11.62
N GLY A 142 -14.99 -9.90 11.92
CA GLY A 142 -16.05 -9.03 12.44
C GLY A 142 -17.39 -9.24 11.76
N GLY A 143 -18.23 -10.12 12.32
CA GLY A 143 -19.59 -10.33 11.88
C GLY A 143 -20.42 -9.05 12.01
N PHE A 144 -20.88 -8.55 10.86
CA PHE A 144 -22.03 -7.66 10.75
C PHE A 144 -22.90 -8.20 9.62
N ASP A 145 -23.87 -9.04 10.00
CA ASP A 145 -25.02 -9.39 9.18
C ASP A 145 -25.92 -8.16 9.07
N GLY A 146 -25.55 -7.27 8.16
CA GLY A 146 -26.32 -6.10 7.80
C GLY A 146 -26.16 -5.94 6.31
N SER A 147 -27.26 -6.12 5.58
CA SER A 147 -27.42 -5.87 4.15
C SER A 147 -26.86 -4.49 3.79
N SER A 148 -25.55 -4.45 3.60
CA SER A 148 -24.82 -3.27 3.21
C SER A 148 -25.11 -3.16 1.73
N ASN A 149 -25.88 -2.14 1.36
CA ASN A 149 -26.13 -1.80 -0.03
C ASN A 149 -24.79 -1.39 -0.65
N SER A 150 -24.00 -2.40 -1.02
CA SER A 150 -22.80 -2.31 -1.81
C SER A 150 -23.30 -1.95 -3.19
N GLY A 151 -23.38 -0.65 -3.48
CA GLY A 151 -23.78 -0.18 -4.80
C GLY A 151 -22.97 -0.89 -5.89
N ASP A 152 -23.58 -1.01 -7.06
CA ASP A 152 -23.08 -1.85 -8.16
C ASP A 152 -21.65 -1.50 -8.62
N ILE A 153 -21.20 -0.27 -8.38
CA ILE A 153 -19.91 0.25 -8.81
C ILE A 153 -19.20 0.94 -7.64
N THR A 154 -17.90 0.76 -7.54
CA THR A 154 -17.05 1.52 -6.61
C THR A 154 -16.30 2.60 -7.35
N ILE A 155 -16.47 3.86 -6.93
CA ILE A 155 -15.73 5.02 -7.41
C ILE A 155 -14.62 5.31 -6.42
N SER A 156 -13.38 5.38 -6.93
CA SER A 156 -12.22 5.85 -6.16
C SER A 156 -11.74 7.18 -6.72
N GLY A 157 -11.86 8.24 -5.92
CA GLY A 157 -11.33 9.56 -6.22
C GLY A 157 -9.89 9.68 -5.76
N VAL A 158 -8.97 9.91 -6.71
CA VAL A 158 -7.54 10.13 -6.46
C VAL A 158 -7.09 11.49 -7.01
N SER A 159 -6.10 12.12 -6.37
CA SER A 159 -5.56 13.41 -6.86
C SER A 159 -4.73 13.26 -8.13
N THR A 160 -4.03 12.14 -8.27
CA THR A 160 -3.29 11.77 -9.48
C THR A 160 -3.33 10.25 -9.65
N THR A 161 -3.50 9.76 -10.87
CA THR A 161 -3.49 8.32 -11.16
C THR A 161 -2.11 7.70 -10.89
N ALA A 162 -1.04 8.45 -11.16
CA ALA A 162 0.34 7.97 -11.00
C ALA A 162 0.75 7.68 -9.55
N ALA A 163 0.03 8.22 -8.56
CA ALA A 163 0.31 7.97 -7.15
C ALA A 163 -0.79 7.14 -6.47
N GLU A 164 -1.70 6.55 -7.25
CA GLU A 164 -2.54 5.44 -6.80
C GLU A 164 -1.70 4.15 -6.71
N THR A 165 -1.97 3.32 -5.69
CA THR A 165 -1.13 2.17 -5.32
C THR A 165 -0.98 1.15 -6.45
N ASN A 166 -2.06 0.80 -7.15
CA ASN A 166 -2.05 -0.20 -8.21
C ASN A 166 -1.36 0.31 -9.49
N PHE A 167 -1.41 1.61 -9.77
CA PHE A 167 -0.59 2.22 -10.82
C PHE A 167 0.89 2.33 -10.43
N LYS A 168 1.21 2.60 -9.15
CA LYS A 168 2.61 2.58 -8.67
C LYS A 168 3.23 1.19 -8.69
N SER A 169 2.47 0.16 -8.36
CA SER A 169 2.90 -1.24 -8.41
C SER A 169 2.96 -1.79 -9.84
N LYS A 170 2.54 -1.00 -10.84
CA LYS A 170 2.40 -1.41 -12.25
C LYS A 170 1.40 -2.56 -12.45
N SER A 171 0.50 -2.77 -11.49
CA SER A 171 -0.62 -3.71 -11.64
C SER A 171 -1.66 -3.17 -12.63
N TYR A 172 -1.85 -1.85 -12.67
CA TYR A 172 -2.72 -1.18 -13.64
C TYR A 172 -1.91 -0.43 -14.69
N LYS A 173 -2.41 -0.47 -15.93
CA LYS A 173 -1.82 0.23 -17.08
C LYS A 173 -2.91 0.93 -17.87
N ILE A 174 -2.62 2.17 -18.26
CA ILE A 174 -3.48 2.92 -19.18
C ILE A 174 -3.29 2.32 -20.58
N THR A 175 -4.39 1.81 -21.14
CA THR A 175 -4.44 1.23 -22.49
C THR A 175 -4.80 2.28 -23.53
N SER A 176 -5.64 3.25 -23.17
CA SER A 176 -6.07 4.35 -24.03
C SER A 176 -6.22 5.65 -23.25
N GLY A 177 -5.93 6.79 -23.89
CA GLY A 177 -6.05 8.12 -23.29
C GLY A 177 -4.93 8.49 -22.31
N ARG A 178 -5.29 9.18 -21.22
CA ARG A 178 -4.35 9.68 -20.20
C ARG A 178 -4.92 9.51 -18.80
N GLY A 179 -4.04 9.49 -17.80
CA GLY A 179 -4.43 9.44 -16.38
C GLY A 179 -4.84 10.82 -15.83
N ILE A 180 -5.41 10.81 -14.62
CA ILE A 180 -5.72 12.00 -13.84
C ILE A 180 -4.43 12.64 -13.32
N THR A 181 -4.33 13.96 -13.49
CA THR A 181 -3.20 14.78 -13.07
C THR A 181 -3.65 15.92 -12.14
N ALA A 182 -2.72 16.63 -11.53
CA ALA A 182 -3.03 17.78 -10.68
C ALA A 182 -3.76 18.93 -11.44
N ALA A 183 -3.60 19.00 -12.76
CA ALA A 183 -4.31 19.96 -13.61
C ALA A 183 -5.81 19.65 -13.76
N ASP A 184 -6.22 18.42 -13.47
CA ASP A 184 -7.62 17.97 -13.56
C ASP A 184 -8.44 18.31 -12.31
N LYS A 185 -7.90 19.14 -11.40
CA LYS A 185 -8.59 19.58 -10.19
C LYS A 185 -9.89 20.30 -10.56
N ASN A 186 -11.00 19.91 -9.92
CA ASN A 186 -12.36 20.41 -10.15
C ASN A 186 -12.94 20.12 -11.55
N THR A 187 -12.43 19.10 -12.24
CA THR A 187 -12.99 18.61 -13.51
C THR A 187 -13.64 17.23 -13.30
N ASN A 188 -14.56 16.87 -14.20
CA ASN A 188 -15.25 15.57 -14.17
C ASN A 188 -14.52 14.52 -15.02
N ASN A 189 -13.20 14.49 -14.96
CA ASN A 189 -12.39 13.51 -15.69
C ASN A 189 -12.35 12.20 -14.92
N VAL A 190 -12.54 11.08 -15.63
CA VAL A 190 -12.58 9.74 -15.05
C VAL A 190 -11.61 8.81 -15.76
N VAL A 191 -11.10 7.83 -15.02
CA VAL A 191 -10.38 6.68 -15.57
C VAL A 191 -11.25 5.46 -15.27
N ILE A 192 -11.57 4.70 -16.32
CA ILE A 192 -12.50 3.57 -16.26
C ILE A 192 -11.70 2.29 -16.52
N GLU A 193 -12.05 1.22 -15.83
CA GLU A 193 -11.50 -0.12 -16.08
C GLU A 193 -11.94 -0.63 -17.45
N SER A 194 -11.08 -1.36 -18.15
CA SER A 194 -11.37 -1.85 -19.51
C SER A 194 -12.57 -2.79 -19.59
N GLU A 195 -12.88 -3.54 -18.55
CA GLU A 195 -14.04 -4.45 -18.50
C GLU A 195 -15.37 -3.69 -18.34
N LEU A 196 -15.33 -2.41 -17.99
CA LEU A 196 -16.50 -1.55 -17.79
C LEU A 196 -16.71 -0.55 -18.93
N ALA A 197 -15.70 -0.33 -19.78
CA ALA A 197 -15.73 0.60 -20.92
C ALA A 197 -16.13 -0.11 -22.22
#